data_AF-A0A3D4HSC2-F1
#
_entry.id   AF-A0A3D4HSC2-F1
#
_cell.length_a   1.000
_cell.length_b   1.000
_cell.length_c   1.000
_cell.angle_alpha   90.00
_cell.angle_beta   90.00
_cell.angle_gamma   90.00
#
_symmetry.space_group_name_H-M   'P 1'
#
loop_
_entity.id
_entity.type
_entity.pdbx_description
1 polymer ?
#
loop_
_entity_poly.entity_id
_entity_poly.type
_entity_poly.pdbx_seq_one_letter_code
_entity_poly.pdbx_strand_id
1 'polypeptide(L)' 'MKGYIEERAVEIANYIIENNATVRQTAKQFGISKSTVHKDVTERLTQINPSLANKARVVLDLNKSER' A
#
# COMPACT_ATOMS: atom_id res chain seq x y z
N MET A 1 1.16 -19.70 -5.96
CA MET A 1 0.34 -18.58 -6.49
C MET A 1 -0.24 -17.66 -5.40
N LYS A 2 -0.42 -18.08 -4.13
CA LYS A 2 -0.83 -17.15 -3.04
C LYS A 2 0.30 -16.22 -2.55
N GLY A 3 1.54 -16.73 -2.47
CA GLY A 3 2.69 -15.95 -1.97
C GLY A 3 2.95 -14.64 -2.74
N TYR A 4 2.78 -14.62 -4.06
CA TYR A 4 3.08 -13.42 -4.87
C TYR A 4 2.22 -12.20 -4.48
N ILE A 5 0.98 -12.41 -4.03
CA ILE A 5 0.08 -11.31 -3.64
C ILE A 5 0.45 -10.77 -2.26
N GLU A 6 0.88 -11.65 -1.36
CA GLU A 6 1.28 -11.29 0.00
C GLU A 6 2.59 -10.51 -0.03
N GLU A 7 3.58 -10.99 -0.77
CA GLU A 7 4.85 -10.30 -1.02
C GLU A 7 4.61 -8.93 -1.65
N ARG A 8 3.77 -8.86 -2.70
CA ARG A 8 3.41 -7.58 -3.34
C ARG A 8 2.77 -6.60 -2.36
N ALA A 9 1.87 -7.05 -1.49
CA ALA A 9 1.21 -6.17 -0.52
C ALA A 9 2.22 -5.56 0.47
N VAL A 10 3.21 -6.33 0.89
CA VAL A 10 4.31 -5.87 1.75
C VAL A 10 5.21 -4.88 1.01
N GLU A 11 5.61 -5.19 -0.23
CA GLU A 11 6.43 -4.30 -1.06
C GLU A 11 5.76 -2.95 -1.32
N ILE A 12 4.47 -2.97 -1.68
CA ILE A 12 3.67 -1.77 -1.92
C ILE A 12 3.63 -0.89 -0.67
N ALA A 13 3.46 -1.47 0.51
CA ALA A 13 3.39 -0.70 1.74
C ALA A 13 4.75 -0.13 2.16
N ASN A 14 5.82 -0.89 2.02
CA ASN A 14 7.18 -0.36 2.24
C ASN A 14 7.46 0.81 1.30
N TYR A 15 7.13 0.66 0.01
CA TYR A 15 7.30 1.75 -0.96
C TYR A 15 6.50 3.00 -0.58
N ILE A 16 5.24 2.85 -0.16
CA ILE A 16 4.40 3.98 0.30
C ILE A 16 5.05 4.69 1.48
N ILE A 17 5.55 3.94 2.46
CA ILE A 17 6.16 4.51 3.67
C ILE A 17 7.48 5.20 3.35
N GLU A 18 8.36 4.55 2.61
CA GLU A 18 9.70 5.06 2.28
C GLU A 18 9.66 6.30 1.39
N ASN A 19 8.69 6.37 0.46
CA ASN A 19 8.61 7.45 -0.52
C ASN A 19 7.50 8.46 -0.21
N ASN A 20 6.83 8.31 0.95
CA ASN A 20 5.62 9.05 1.31
C ASN A 20 4.56 9.06 0.18
N ALA A 21 4.48 7.97 -0.60
CA ALA A 21 3.82 7.96 -1.90
C ALA A 21 2.30 7.80 -1.78
N THR A 22 1.56 8.48 -2.66
CA THR A 22 0.11 8.30 -2.79
C THR A 22 -0.23 6.99 -3.52
N VAL A 23 -1.44 6.44 -3.26
CA VAL A 23 -1.96 5.25 -3.97
C VAL A 23 -1.84 5.35 -5.50
N ARG A 24 -2.00 6.57 -6.05
CA ARG A 24 -1.89 6.81 -7.50
C ARG A 24 -0.45 6.72 -8.00
N GLN A 25 0.52 7.23 -7.25
CA GLN A 25 1.94 7.12 -7.60
C GLN A 25 2.39 5.67 -7.51
N THR A 26 2.02 4.97 -6.44
CA THR A 26 2.34 3.55 -6.26
C THR A 26 1.73 2.69 -7.36
N ALA A 27 0.49 2.96 -7.76
CA ALA A 27 -0.16 2.28 -8.89
C ALA A 27 0.65 2.40 -10.19
N LYS A 28 1.15 3.60 -10.49
CA LYS A 28 2.02 3.82 -11.66
C LYS A 28 3.35 3.10 -11.54
N GLN A 29 3.99 3.13 -10.37
CA GLN A 29 5.29 2.49 -10.14
C GLN A 29 5.23 0.97 -10.31
N PHE A 30 4.17 0.34 -9.81
CA PHE A 30 4.02 -1.12 -9.84
C PHE A 30 3.25 -1.62 -11.08
N GLY A 31 2.86 -0.73 -12.00
CA GLY A 31 2.14 -1.11 -13.22
C GLY A 31 0.76 -1.75 -12.96
N ILE A 32 0.11 -1.41 -11.84
CA ILE A 32 -1.18 -1.97 -11.42
C ILE A 32 -2.23 -0.89 -11.23
N SER A 33 -3.50 -1.29 -11.14
CA SER A 33 -4.58 -0.34 -10.91
C SER A 33 -4.53 0.26 -9.50
N LYS A 34 -4.99 1.51 -9.35
CA LYS A 34 -5.21 2.16 -8.05
C LYS A 34 -6.06 1.29 -7.11
N SER A 35 -7.10 0.64 -7.64
CA SER A 35 -7.98 -0.23 -6.85
C SER A 35 -7.24 -1.46 -6.32
N THR A 36 -6.32 -2.02 -7.11
CA THR A 36 -5.44 -3.12 -6.69
C THR A 36 -4.54 -2.70 -5.53
N VAL A 37 -3.87 -1.55 -5.64
CA VAL A 37 -3.04 -1.00 -4.54
C VAL A 37 -3.88 -0.80 -3.29
N HIS A 38 -5.07 -0.22 -3.42
CA HIS A 38 -5.94 0.01 -2.27
C HIS A 38 -6.32 -1.31 -1.58
N LYS A 39 -6.80 -2.31 -2.33
CA LYS A 39 -7.12 -3.64 -1.77
C LYS A 39 -5.91 -4.30 -1.11
N ASP A 40 -4.74 -4.19 -1.73
CA ASP A 40 -3.51 -4.76 -1.18
C ASP A 40 -3.16 -4.13 0.18
N VAL A 41 -3.24 -2.81 0.30
CA VAL A 41 -2.81 -2.11 1.52
C VAL A 41 -3.88 -2.10 2.61
N THR A 42 -5.17 -1.96 2.26
CA THR A 42 -6.24 -1.80 3.27
C THR A 42 -6.86 -3.12 3.72
N GLU A 43 -6.93 -4.12 2.85
CA GLU A 43 -7.57 -5.40 3.14
C GLU A 43 -6.52 -6.50 3.37
N ARG A 44 -5.68 -6.76 2.36
CA ARG A 44 -4.77 -7.91 2.37
C ARG A 44 -3.64 -7.73 3.36
N LEU A 45 -2.97 -6.59 3.33
CA LEU A 45 -1.87 -6.31 4.24
C LEU A 45 -2.31 -6.28 5.70
N THR A 46 -3.54 -5.84 5.99
CA THR A 46 -4.09 -5.90 7.36
C THR A 46 -4.16 -7.34 7.88
N GLN A 47 -4.44 -8.32 7.02
CA GLN A 47 -4.48 -9.74 7.41
C GLN A 47 -3.08 -10.35 7.52
N ILE A 48 -2.13 -9.89 6.71
CA ILE A 48 -0.76 -10.43 6.63
C ILE A 48 0.16 -9.80 7.68
N ASN A 49 0.18 -8.47 7.75
CA ASN A 49 1.02 -7.68 8.63
C ASN A 49 0.27 -6.41 9.10
N PRO A 50 -0.54 -6.52 10.18
CA PRO A 50 -1.30 -5.39 10.72
C PRO A 50 -0.44 -4.19 11.12
N SER A 51 0.78 -4.45 11.61
CA SER A 51 1.72 -3.39 12.03
C SER A 51 2.16 -2.55 10.83
N LEU A 52 2.52 -3.19 9.72
CA LEU A 52 2.91 -2.50 8.49
C LEU A 52 1.71 -1.77 7.85
N ALA A 53 0.51 -2.37 7.88
CA ALA A 53 -0.71 -1.74 7.41
C ALA A 53 -1.02 -0.43 8.15
N ASN A 54 -0.84 -0.42 9.48
CA ASN A 54 -1.03 0.79 10.29
C ASN A 54 -0.03 1.89 9.93
N LYS A 55 1.25 1.55 9.71
CA LYS A 55 2.27 2.51 9.27
C LYS A 55 1.93 3.11 7.90
N ALA A 56 1.56 2.27 6.94
CA ALA A 56 1.16 2.74 5.61
C ALA A 56 -0.11 3.61 5.69
N ARG A 57 -1.06 3.28 6.57
CA ARG A 57 -2.28 4.09 6.78
C ARG A 57 -1.97 5.51 7.25
N VAL A 58 -1.03 5.69 8.18
CA VAL A 58 -0.63 7.04 8.64
C VAL A 58 -0.17 7.91 7.46
N VAL A 59 0.69 7.37 6.59
CA VAL A 59 1.15 8.07 5.38
C VAL A 59 0.01 8.37 4.41
N LEU A 60 -0.89 7.41 4.20
CA LEU A 60 -2.04 7.60 3.32
C LEU A 60 -3.03 8.64 3.85
N ASP A 61 -3.24 8.69 5.16
CA ASP A 61 -4.13 9.66 5.81
C ASP A 61 -3.53 11.08 5.76
N LEU A 62 -2.22 11.22 5.97
CA LEU A 62 -1.50 12.48 5.77
C LEU A 62 -1.67 12.99 4.33
N ASN A 63 -1.37 12.13 3.35
CA ASN A 63 -1.53 12.45 1.92
C ASN A 63 -2.97 12.81 1.52
N LYS A 64 -3.97 12.31 2.25
CA LYS A 64 -5.38 12.63 2.02
C LYS A 64 -5.75 13.99 2.62
N SER A 65 -5.11 14.39 3.72
CA SER A 65 -5.37 15.68 4.38
C SER A 65 -4.77 16.88 3.64
N GLU A 66 -3.69 16.67 2.88
CA GLU A 66 -2.99 17.71 2.11
C GLU A 66 -3.61 18.00 0.74
N ARG A 67 -4.69 17.31 0.35
CA ARG A 67 -5.27 17.35 -1.00
C ARG A 67 -6.75 17.63 -1.00
#